data_AF-A0A1Y2K2F0-F1
#
_entry.id   AF-A0A1Y2K2F0-F1
#
_cell.length_a   1.000
_cell.length_b   1.000
_cell.length_c   1.000
_cell.angle_alpha   90.00
_cell.angle_beta   90.00
_cell.angle_gamma   90.00
#
_symmetry.space_group_name_H-M   'P 1'
#
loop_
_entity.id
_entity.type
_entity.pdbx_description
1 polymer ?
#
loop_
_entity_poly.entity_id
_entity_poly.type
_entity_poly.pdbx_seq_one_letter_code
_entity_poly.pdbx_strand_id
1 'polypeptide(L)'
;MTTFGSFAHRIDDCDGLDLRHARLLHLGWEMSLDNALESAQGAPDWPSAGQCALGQWLQADGLRKYQNFPDILRIQELHTDFHNVADSCHRAAQHGDGAIFTVQRSQLRRHSREILYLITLLELEYRRSLIPEASKFSPMEILKQLFAAGRESGRQDPLHARLQLNLSNARLLHLLWVQEEMEMALHMHAAPGSAQSQNTCELGDWIARVGLPDYGDLEPMQKLQTVHHAFHEQAASSLDALRNRRFQNSREAYGRMLELSREVIYLLTHVEWLLGLEQLAGEEITNP
;
A
#
# COMPACT_ATOMS: atom_id res chain seq x y z
N MET A 1 -18.50 9.44 21.00
CA MET A 1 -18.34 8.25 20.15
C MET A 1 -19.00 8.54 18.82
N THR A 2 -18.24 9.08 17.87
CA THR A 2 -18.66 9.27 16.49
C THR A 2 -18.74 7.89 15.84
N THR A 3 -19.93 7.52 15.38
CA THR A 3 -20.16 6.29 14.64
C THR A 3 -19.46 6.41 13.27
N PHE A 4 -18.48 5.53 13.01
CA PHE A 4 -17.77 5.43 11.71
C PHE A 4 -18.71 5.24 10.51
N GLY A 5 -20.00 4.92 10.73
CA GLY A 5 -21.04 4.93 9.69
C GLY A 5 -21.19 6.27 8.97
N SER A 6 -20.78 7.40 9.55
CA SER A 6 -20.80 8.70 8.85
C SER A 6 -19.74 8.84 7.76
N PHE A 7 -18.68 8.02 7.76
CA PHE A 7 -17.63 8.09 6.74
C PHE A 7 -18.06 7.38 5.45
N ALA A 8 -18.89 6.34 5.56
CA ALA A 8 -19.43 5.61 4.41
C ALA A 8 -20.57 6.37 3.71
N HIS A 9 -21.35 7.18 4.44
CA HIS A 9 -22.56 7.81 3.89
C HIS A 9 -22.32 9.13 3.14
N ARG A 10 -21.08 9.64 3.10
CA ARG A 10 -20.74 10.91 2.42
C ARG A 10 -20.03 10.72 1.07
N ILE A 11 -19.97 9.49 0.56
CA ILE A 11 -19.33 9.11 -0.71
C ILE A 11 -20.37 8.42 -1.62
N ASP A 12 -21.50 9.09 -1.88
CA ASP A 12 -22.54 8.59 -2.79
C ASP A 12 -22.31 8.98 -4.28
N ASP A 13 -21.13 9.55 -4.61
CA ASP A 13 -20.67 9.74 -5.99
C ASP A 13 -19.45 8.84 -6.26
N CYS A 14 -19.71 7.65 -6.81
CA CYS A 14 -18.67 6.71 -7.26
C CYS A 14 -17.90 7.23 -8.50
N ASP A 15 -18.49 8.21 -9.21
CA ASP A 15 -17.94 8.91 -10.39
C ASP A 15 -16.75 9.81 -9.99
N GLY A 16 -15.65 9.21 -9.53
CA GLY A 16 -14.47 9.97 -9.10
C GLY A 16 -13.48 9.20 -8.24
N LEU A 17 -13.78 7.96 -7.86
CA LEU A 17 -12.89 7.17 -7.02
C LEU A 17 -11.63 6.76 -7.80
N ASP A 18 -10.49 7.33 -7.41
CA ASP A 18 -9.18 6.98 -7.95
C ASP A 18 -8.50 5.86 -7.15
N LEU A 19 -7.38 5.34 -7.66
CA LEU A 19 -6.66 4.23 -7.03
C LEU A 19 -6.15 4.58 -5.62
N ARG A 20 -5.94 5.86 -5.31
CA ARG A 20 -5.58 6.33 -3.97
C ARG A 20 -6.76 6.19 -3.01
N HIS A 21 -7.93 6.68 -3.39
CA HIS A 21 -9.14 6.53 -2.60
C HIS A 21 -9.52 5.07 -2.40
N ALA A 22 -9.36 4.22 -3.43
CA ALA A 22 -9.60 2.78 -3.33
C ALA A 22 -8.79 2.11 -2.21
N ARG A 23 -7.49 2.43 -2.11
CA ARG A 23 -6.62 1.92 -1.03
C ARG A 23 -7.06 2.38 0.34
N LEU A 24 -7.36 3.68 0.48
CA LEU A 24 -7.73 4.26 1.78
C LEU A 24 -9.08 3.74 2.27
N LEU A 25 -10.05 3.54 1.37
CA LEU A 25 -11.34 2.94 1.70
C LEU A 25 -11.18 1.48 2.13
N HIS A 26 -10.38 0.70 1.41
CA HIS A 26 -10.10 -0.69 1.78
C HIS A 26 -9.44 -0.80 3.15
N LEU A 27 -8.40 0.01 3.39
CA LEU A 27 -7.71 -0.01 4.67
C LEU A 27 -8.61 0.48 5.82
N GLY A 28 -9.39 1.54 5.60
CA GLY A 28 -10.36 2.01 6.59
C GLY A 28 -11.40 0.95 6.97
N TRP A 29 -11.81 0.12 5.99
CA TRP A 29 -12.68 -1.03 6.25
C TRP A 29 -11.99 -2.07 7.12
N GLU A 30 -10.74 -2.44 6.83
CA GLU A 30 -9.96 -3.38 7.66
C GLU A 30 -9.80 -2.86 9.10
N MET A 31 -9.48 -1.58 9.28
CA MET A 31 -9.35 -0.99 10.62
C MET A 31 -10.67 -1.01 11.39
N SER A 32 -11.79 -0.76 10.69
CA SER A 32 -13.13 -0.85 11.28
C SER A 32 -13.46 -2.28 11.71
N LEU A 33 -13.09 -3.27 10.90
CA LEU A 33 -13.26 -4.68 11.23
C LEU A 33 -12.41 -5.09 12.44
N ASP A 34 -11.12 -4.73 12.48
CA ASP A 34 -10.24 -5.05 13.61
C ASP A 34 -10.79 -4.47 14.93
N ASN A 35 -11.26 -3.22 14.92
CA ASN A 35 -11.89 -2.57 16.08
C ASN A 35 -13.16 -3.31 16.54
N ALA A 36 -14.02 -3.72 15.61
CA ALA A 36 -15.25 -4.44 15.95
C ALA A 36 -14.95 -5.81 16.57
N LEU A 37 -14.00 -6.56 15.99
CA LEU A 37 -13.59 -7.87 16.49
C LEU A 37 -12.98 -7.78 17.91
N GLU A 38 -12.30 -6.68 18.24
CA GLU A 38 -11.71 -6.46 19.57
C GLU A 38 -12.73 -5.99 20.61
N SER A 39 -13.71 -5.18 20.21
CA SER A 39 -14.70 -4.61 21.12
C SER A 39 -15.73 -5.61 21.66
N ALA A 40 -15.78 -6.83 21.11
CA ALA A 40 -16.85 -7.82 21.33
C ALA A 40 -18.27 -7.27 21.12
N GLN A 41 -18.41 -6.10 20.47
CA GLN A 41 -19.69 -5.58 20.05
C GLN A 41 -20.20 -6.51 18.94
N GLY A 42 -21.50 -6.81 18.97
CA GLY A 42 -22.13 -7.74 18.03
C GLY A 42 -21.81 -7.39 16.58
N ALA A 43 -21.93 -8.39 15.70
CA ALA A 43 -21.61 -8.28 14.27
C ALA A 43 -22.11 -6.96 13.70
N PRO A 44 -21.22 -6.05 13.27
CA PRO A 44 -21.67 -4.96 12.43
C PRO A 44 -22.23 -5.57 11.15
N ASP A 45 -23.31 -4.98 10.65
CA ASP A 45 -23.88 -5.36 9.35
C ASP A 45 -22.92 -4.88 8.25
N TRP A 46 -21.86 -5.63 8.03
CA TRP A 46 -20.85 -5.29 7.04
C TRP A 46 -21.39 -5.58 5.65
N PRO A 47 -21.18 -4.66 4.69
CA PRO A 47 -21.57 -4.94 3.31
C PRO A 47 -20.78 -6.12 2.75
N SER A 48 -21.43 -6.92 1.90
CA SER A 48 -20.76 -7.97 1.15
C SER A 48 -19.68 -7.40 0.21
N ALA A 49 -18.82 -8.26 -0.32
CA ALA A 49 -17.74 -7.86 -1.24
C ALA A 49 -18.22 -7.06 -2.47
N GLY A 50 -19.46 -7.24 -2.92
CA GLY A 50 -20.03 -6.46 -4.03
C GLY A 50 -20.73 -5.18 -3.60
N GLN A 51 -21.03 -5.03 -2.31
CA GLN A 51 -21.77 -3.90 -1.75
C GLN A 51 -20.88 -2.90 -1.03
N CYS A 52 -19.63 -3.26 -0.69
CA CYS A 52 -18.70 -2.30 -0.11
C CYS A 52 -18.21 -1.30 -1.18
N ALA A 53 -17.71 -0.13 -0.76
CA ALA A 53 -17.32 0.94 -1.69
C ALA A 53 -16.26 0.48 -2.72
N LEU A 54 -15.25 -0.27 -2.28
CA LEU A 54 -14.25 -0.84 -3.20
C LEU A 54 -14.90 -1.84 -4.18
N GLY A 55 -15.80 -2.69 -3.70
CA GLY A 55 -16.53 -3.67 -4.50
C GLY A 55 -17.36 -3.05 -5.61
N GLN A 56 -18.13 -2.01 -5.25
CA GLN A 56 -18.94 -1.25 -6.20
C GLN A 56 -18.05 -0.57 -7.25
N TRP A 57 -16.96 0.06 -6.80
CA TRP A 57 -15.99 0.68 -7.72
C TRP A 57 -15.34 -0.34 -8.66
N LEU A 58 -14.92 -1.50 -8.15
CA LEU A 58 -14.33 -2.57 -8.98
C LEU A 58 -15.31 -2.97 -10.09
N GLN A 59 -16.59 -3.17 -9.75
CA GLN A 59 -17.61 -3.62 -10.71
C GLN A 59 -18.02 -2.53 -11.71
N ALA A 60 -17.99 -1.27 -11.32
CA ALA A 60 -18.33 -0.14 -12.18
C ALA A 60 -17.11 0.39 -12.95
N ASP A 61 -16.34 1.28 -12.31
CA ASP A 61 -15.28 2.04 -12.97
C ASP A 61 -13.96 1.29 -13.08
N GLY A 62 -13.62 0.52 -12.05
CA GLY A 62 -12.35 -0.21 -11.96
C GLY A 62 -12.16 -1.14 -13.15
N LEU A 63 -13.06 -2.10 -13.34
CA LEU A 63 -12.99 -3.02 -14.48
C LEU A 63 -13.08 -2.28 -15.82
N ARG A 64 -14.00 -1.33 -15.97
CA ARG A 64 -14.15 -0.57 -17.22
C ARG A 64 -12.87 0.18 -17.61
N LYS A 65 -12.21 0.83 -16.66
CA LYS A 65 -11.03 1.67 -16.89
C LYS A 65 -9.75 0.85 -17.00
N TYR A 66 -9.63 -0.23 -16.23
CA TYR A 66 -8.40 -0.99 -16.07
C TYR A 66 -8.45 -2.42 -16.61
N GLN A 67 -9.45 -2.79 -17.42
CA GLN A 67 -9.61 -4.15 -18.00
C GLN A 67 -8.37 -4.70 -18.73
N ASN A 68 -7.47 -3.83 -19.23
CA ASN A 68 -6.26 -4.25 -19.93
C ASN A 68 -5.10 -4.62 -18.98
N PHE A 69 -5.26 -4.40 -17.68
CA PHE A 69 -4.25 -4.71 -16.66
C PHE A 69 -4.70 -5.96 -15.89
N PRO A 70 -4.00 -7.10 -15.97
CA PRO A 70 -4.45 -8.36 -15.37
C PRO A 70 -4.64 -8.27 -13.84
N ASP A 71 -3.91 -7.36 -13.19
CA ASP A 71 -4.02 -7.15 -11.74
C ASP A 71 -5.43 -6.74 -11.28
N ILE A 72 -6.24 -6.08 -12.13
CA ILE A 72 -7.61 -5.69 -11.74
C ILE A 72 -8.48 -6.91 -11.43
N LEU A 73 -8.34 -7.99 -12.20
CA LEU A 73 -9.07 -9.23 -12.00
C LEU A 73 -8.60 -9.92 -10.73
N ARG A 74 -7.28 -9.91 -10.50
CA ARG A 74 -6.69 -10.51 -9.30
C ARG A 74 -7.12 -9.76 -8.03
N ILE A 75 -7.21 -8.44 -8.08
CA ILE A 75 -7.74 -7.61 -6.99
C ILE A 75 -9.19 -8.02 -6.69
N GLN A 76 -10.04 -8.21 -7.71
CA GLN A 76 -11.44 -8.60 -7.54
C GLN A 76 -11.59 -9.98 -6.86
N GLU A 77 -10.79 -10.96 -7.29
CA GLU A 77 -10.77 -12.29 -6.68
C GLU A 77 -10.37 -12.22 -5.19
N LEU A 78 -9.22 -11.60 -4.91
CA LEU A 78 -8.70 -11.49 -3.54
C LEU A 78 -9.60 -10.68 -2.63
N HIS A 79 -10.27 -9.65 -3.16
CA HIS A 79 -11.23 -8.87 -2.43
C HIS A 79 -12.44 -9.71 -2.00
N THR A 80 -12.91 -10.61 -2.85
CA THR A 80 -13.97 -11.57 -2.50
C THR A 80 -13.49 -12.53 -1.41
N ASP A 81 -12.29 -13.08 -1.55
CA ASP A 81 -11.68 -13.97 -0.55
C ASP A 81 -11.49 -13.27 0.80
N PHE A 82 -11.06 -12.01 0.79
CA PHE A 82 -10.90 -11.18 1.98
C PHE A 82 -12.20 -11.06 2.78
N HIS A 83 -13.33 -10.77 2.13
CA HIS A 83 -14.64 -10.73 2.79
C HIS A 83 -15.08 -12.10 3.32
N ASN A 84 -14.86 -13.18 2.57
CA ASN A 84 -15.16 -14.54 3.04
C ASN A 84 -14.36 -14.93 4.30
N VAL A 85 -13.10 -14.51 4.36
CA VAL A 85 -12.23 -14.69 5.52
C VAL A 85 -12.67 -13.79 6.67
N ALA A 86 -13.09 -12.56 6.41
CA ALA A 86 -13.63 -11.66 7.43
C ALA A 86 -14.87 -12.26 8.14
N ASP A 87 -15.80 -12.83 7.37
CA ASP A 87 -16.96 -13.53 7.92
C ASP A 87 -16.54 -14.74 8.78
N SER A 88 -15.47 -15.44 8.37
CA SER A 88 -14.93 -16.57 9.10
C SER A 88 -14.23 -16.14 10.40
N CYS A 89 -13.48 -15.04 10.38
CA CYS A 89 -12.95 -14.39 11.59
C CYS A 89 -14.08 -14.06 12.56
N HIS A 90 -15.13 -13.43 12.05
CA HIS A 90 -16.26 -13.00 12.87
C HIS A 90 -16.98 -14.19 13.52
N ARG A 91 -17.31 -15.23 12.75
CA ARG A 91 -17.89 -16.47 13.30
C ARG A 91 -16.99 -17.13 14.34
N ALA A 92 -15.68 -17.19 14.11
CA ALA A 92 -14.75 -17.76 15.08
C ALA A 92 -14.71 -16.94 16.38
N ALA A 93 -14.74 -15.60 16.29
CA ALA A 93 -14.82 -14.72 17.45
C ALA A 93 -16.11 -14.91 18.24
N GLN A 94 -17.26 -15.03 17.57
CA GLN A 94 -18.57 -15.27 18.21
C GLN A 94 -18.63 -16.59 18.99
N HIS A 95 -18.00 -17.65 18.48
CA HIS A 95 -17.97 -18.96 19.14
C HIS A 95 -16.86 -19.10 20.19
N GLY A 96 -15.97 -18.11 20.32
CA GLY A 96 -14.81 -18.18 21.21
C GLY A 96 -13.69 -19.10 20.70
N ASP A 97 -13.68 -19.43 19.40
CA ASP A 97 -12.69 -20.30 18.76
C ASP A 97 -11.37 -19.56 18.49
N GLY A 98 -10.64 -19.22 19.55
CA GLY A 98 -9.46 -18.37 19.47
C GLY A 98 -8.36 -18.85 18.51
N ALA A 99 -8.18 -20.17 18.36
CA ALA A 99 -7.22 -20.75 17.42
C ALA A 99 -7.64 -20.50 15.96
N ILE A 100 -8.91 -20.75 15.63
CA ILE A 100 -9.46 -20.49 14.30
C ILE A 100 -9.41 -19.00 14.01
N PHE A 101 -9.83 -18.16 14.96
CA PHE A 101 -9.77 -16.71 14.85
C PHE A 101 -8.37 -16.21 14.50
N THR A 102 -7.33 -16.71 15.20
CA THR A 102 -5.94 -16.32 14.95
C THR A 102 -5.48 -16.67 13.52
N VAL A 103 -5.82 -17.86 13.04
CA VAL A 103 -5.51 -18.31 11.67
C VAL A 103 -6.22 -17.43 10.63
N GLN A 104 -7.53 -17.23 10.81
CA GLN A 104 -8.33 -16.43 9.88
C GLN A 104 -7.88 -14.97 9.88
N ARG A 105 -7.57 -14.37 11.03
CA ARG A 105 -7.08 -12.98 11.13
C ARG A 105 -5.73 -12.81 10.45
N SER A 106 -4.85 -13.80 10.54
CA SER A 106 -3.58 -13.81 9.80
C SER A 106 -3.80 -13.86 8.28
N GLN A 107 -4.73 -14.70 7.82
CA GLN A 107 -5.10 -14.79 6.41
C GLN A 107 -5.75 -13.50 5.89
N LEU A 108 -6.65 -12.90 6.67
CA LEU A 108 -7.30 -11.63 6.38
C LEU A 108 -6.25 -10.53 6.10
N ARG A 109 -5.31 -10.35 7.03
CA ARG A 109 -4.22 -9.36 6.91
C ARG A 109 -3.30 -9.66 5.73
N ARG A 110 -3.12 -10.93 5.37
CA ARG A 110 -2.35 -11.31 4.16
C ARG A 110 -3.09 -10.87 2.90
N HIS A 111 -4.40 -11.10 2.82
CA HIS A 111 -5.21 -10.68 1.68
C HIS A 111 -5.27 -9.15 1.56
N SER A 112 -5.47 -8.42 2.66
CA SER A 112 -5.46 -6.94 2.63
C SER A 112 -4.15 -6.38 2.05
N ARG A 113 -3.00 -6.84 2.55
CA ARG A 113 -1.69 -6.41 2.03
C ARG A 113 -1.52 -6.69 0.55
N GLU A 114 -1.97 -7.86 0.09
CA GLU A 114 -1.90 -8.23 -1.31
C GLU A 114 -2.79 -7.33 -2.17
N ILE A 115 -4.02 -7.04 -1.72
CA ILE A 115 -4.93 -6.11 -2.39
C ILE A 115 -4.30 -4.72 -2.51
N LEU A 116 -3.76 -4.16 -1.41
CA LEU A 116 -3.11 -2.85 -1.43
C LEU A 116 -1.86 -2.82 -2.32
N TYR A 117 -1.07 -3.90 -2.31
CA TYR A 117 0.07 -4.07 -3.20
C TYR A 117 -0.38 -4.05 -4.66
N LEU A 118 -1.37 -4.85 -5.03
CA LEU A 118 -1.88 -4.92 -6.40
C LEU A 118 -2.54 -3.63 -6.87
N ILE A 119 -3.28 -2.92 -6.01
CA ILE A 119 -3.85 -1.60 -6.37
C ILE A 119 -2.71 -0.59 -6.65
N THR A 120 -1.61 -0.67 -5.89
CA THR A 120 -0.45 0.20 -6.11
C THR A 120 0.31 -0.20 -7.38
N LEU A 121 0.44 -1.49 -7.66
CA LEU A 121 1.04 -1.99 -8.89
C LEU A 121 0.21 -1.56 -10.11
N LEU A 122 -1.11 -1.75 -10.05
CA LEU A 122 -2.04 -1.29 -11.07
C LEU A 122 -1.90 0.22 -11.35
N GLU A 123 -1.71 1.02 -10.30
CA GLU A 123 -1.45 2.46 -10.45
C GLU A 123 -0.14 2.74 -11.18
N LEU A 124 0.92 2.01 -10.85
CA LEU A 124 2.22 2.14 -11.51
C LEU A 124 2.10 1.79 -13.00
N GLU A 125 1.51 0.65 -13.32
CA GLU A 125 1.34 0.18 -14.71
C GLU A 125 0.45 1.13 -15.52
N TYR A 126 -0.66 1.58 -14.92
CA TYR A 126 -1.53 2.57 -15.56
C TYR A 126 -0.78 3.86 -15.86
N ARG A 127 -0.05 4.43 -14.90
CA ARG A 127 0.76 5.65 -15.11
C ARG A 127 1.82 5.44 -16.19
N ARG A 128 2.45 4.26 -16.24
CA ARG A 128 3.42 3.92 -17.30
C ARG A 128 2.77 3.91 -18.69
N SER A 129 1.56 3.37 -18.79
CA SER A 129 0.81 3.33 -20.06
C SER A 129 0.43 4.70 -20.61
N LEU A 130 0.38 5.73 -19.75
CA LEU A 130 0.08 7.11 -20.17
C LEU A 130 1.28 7.83 -20.76
N ILE A 131 2.50 7.30 -20.60
CA ILE A 131 3.71 7.91 -21.13
C ILE A 131 3.87 7.47 -22.60
N PRO A 132 4.00 8.41 -23.57
CA PRO A 132 4.21 8.06 -24.97
C PRO A 132 5.50 7.25 -25.17
N GLU A 133 5.45 6.19 -25.99
CA GLU A 133 6.61 5.31 -26.30
C GLU A 133 7.83 6.06 -26.86
N ALA A 134 7.65 7.26 -27.42
CA ALA A 134 8.73 8.08 -27.97
C ALA A 134 9.64 8.74 -26.90
N SER A 135 9.30 8.62 -25.61
CA SER A 135 10.10 9.14 -24.51
C SER A 135 11.36 8.28 -24.31
N LYS A 136 12.51 8.73 -24.83
CA LYS A 136 13.83 8.06 -24.72
C LYS A 136 14.43 8.01 -23.30
N PHE A 137 13.68 8.42 -22.29
CA PHE A 137 14.18 8.51 -20.92
C PHE A 137 14.09 7.15 -20.23
N SER A 138 14.99 6.91 -19.28
CA SER A 138 14.82 5.76 -18.38
C SER A 138 13.48 5.90 -17.63
N PRO A 139 12.75 4.80 -17.35
CA PRO A 139 11.49 4.86 -16.59
C PRO A 139 11.63 5.64 -15.26
N MET A 140 12.78 5.50 -14.60
CA MET A 140 13.16 6.29 -13.43
C MET A 140 13.23 7.79 -13.69
N GLU A 141 13.82 8.25 -14.80
CA GLU A 141 13.86 9.67 -15.13
C GLU A 141 12.48 10.23 -15.45
N ILE A 142 11.62 9.45 -16.10
CA ILE A 142 10.26 9.90 -16.42
C ILE A 142 9.44 10.02 -15.14
N LEU A 143 9.56 9.06 -14.23
CA LEU A 143 8.89 9.14 -12.94
C LEU A 143 9.47 10.26 -12.08
N LYS A 144 10.79 10.44 -12.04
CA LYS A 144 11.41 11.61 -11.41
C LYS A 144 10.90 12.92 -12.02
N GLN A 145 10.69 13.00 -13.33
CA GLN A 145 10.09 14.17 -13.99
C GLN A 145 8.61 14.34 -13.62
N LEU A 146 7.81 13.28 -13.64
CA LEU A 146 6.40 13.31 -13.20
C LEU A 146 6.28 13.76 -11.73
N PHE A 147 7.22 13.36 -10.88
CA PHE A 147 7.25 13.73 -9.47
C PHE A 147 7.92 15.10 -9.21
N ALA A 148 8.85 15.54 -10.06
CA ALA A 148 9.47 16.86 -10.00
C ALA A 148 8.56 17.95 -10.57
N ALA A 149 7.77 17.66 -11.61
CA ALA A 149 6.82 18.60 -12.22
C ALA A 149 5.74 19.06 -11.23
N GLY A 150 5.42 18.25 -10.23
CA GLY A 150 4.54 18.65 -9.11
C GLY A 150 5.16 19.72 -8.17
N ARG A 151 6.47 19.96 -8.24
CA ARG A 151 7.17 20.96 -7.41
C ARG A 151 7.09 22.38 -7.97
N GLU A 152 6.85 22.55 -9.26
CA GLU A 152 6.99 23.85 -9.95
C GLU A 152 5.68 24.64 -10.11
N SER A 153 4.52 24.08 -9.73
CA SER A 153 3.21 24.68 -10.01
C SER A 153 2.80 25.86 -9.10
N GLY A 154 3.71 26.43 -8.31
CA GLY A 154 3.61 27.79 -7.71
C GLY A 154 2.43 28.09 -6.78
N ARG A 155 1.54 27.12 -6.55
CA ARG A 155 0.32 27.23 -5.74
C ARG A 155 0.28 26.04 -4.77
N GLN A 156 1.34 25.88 -4.00
CA GLN A 156 1.43 24.82 -3.00
C GLN A 156 0.77 25.28 -1.71
N ASP A 157 -0.23 24.51 -1.26
CA ASP A 157 -0.58 24.42 0.14
C ASP A 157 0.72 24.26 0.96
N PRO A 158 0.97 25.10 1.99
CA PRO A 158 2.14 24.99 2.86
C PRO A 158 2.38 23.57 3.42
N LEU A 159 1.32 22.76 3.51
CA LEU A 159 1.38 21.36 3.93
C LEU A 159 1.96 20.42 2.85
N HIS A 160 1.64 20.67 1.57
CA HIS A 160 2.19 19.93 0.43
C HIS A 160 3.69 20.18 0.23
N ALA A 161 4.14 21.40 0.55
CA ALA A 161 5.56 21.76 0.57
C ALA A 161 6.33 21.09 1.73
N ARG A 162 5.65 20.75 2.85
CA ARG A 162 6.22 20.03 4.00
C ARG A 162 6.29 18.52 3.78
N LEU A 163 5.33 17.93 3.08
CA LEU A 163 5.38 16.52 2.65
C LEU A 163 6.29 16.36 1.42
N GLN A 164 7.60 16.54 1.62
CA GLN A 164 8.64 16.51 0.56
C GLN A 164 8.74 15.16 -0.19
N LEU A 165 8.05 14.12 0.28
CA LEU A 165 7.69 12.92 -0.47
C LEU A 165 6.19 12.67 -0.24
N ASN A 166 5.36 12.77 -1.29
CA ASN A 166 3.98 12.29 -1.23
C ASN A 166 4.03 10.76 -1.00
N LEU A 167 3.40 10.24 0.06
CA LEU A 167 3.38 8.80 0.38
C LEU A 167 2.93 7.94 -0.81
N SER A 168 2.07 8.47 -1.67
CA SER A 168 1.71 7.83 -2.94
C SER A 168 2.90 7.67 -3.88
N ASN A 169 3.73 8.71 -4.03
CA ASN A 169 4.94 8.64 -4.85
C ASN A 169 5.97 7.69 -4.24
N ALA A 170 6.10 7.69 -2.90
CA ALA A 170 6.99 6.80 -2.17
C ALA A 170 6.71 5.32 -2.49
N ARG A 171 5.42 4.95 -2.46
CA ARG A 171 4.97 3.59 -2.83
C ARG A 171 5.30 3.24 -4.27
N LEU A 172 5.06 4.14 -5.21
CA LEU A 172 5.33 3.90 -6.63
C LEU A 172 6.83 3.77 -6.93
N LEU A 173 7.66 4.62 -6.33
CA LEU A 173 9.12 4.54 -6.45
C LEU A 173 9.66 3.24 -5.84
N HIS A 174 9.11 2.82 -4.70
CA HIS A 174 9.46 1.54 -4.07
C HIS A 174 9.11 0.35 -4.97
N LEU A 175 7.89 0.30 -5.53
CA LEU A 175 7.51 -0.76 -6.48
C LEU A 175 8.35 -0.75 -7.74
N LEU A 176 8.65 0.42 -8.28
CA LEU A 176 9.50 0.56 -9.45
C LEU A 176 10.89 -0.03 -9.17
N TRP A 177 11.47 0.26 -8.00
CA TRP A 177 12.75 -0.31 -7.60
C TRP A 177 12.69 -1.84 -7.53
N VAL A 178 11.63 -2.39 -6.94
CA VAL A 178 11.42 -3.85 -6.86
C VAL A 178 11.31 -4.48 -8.25
N GLN A 179 10.51 -3.90 -9.15
CA GLN A 179 10.29 -4.47 -10.49
C GLN A 179 11.47 -4.27 -11.44
N GLU A 180 12.05 -3.08 -11.49
CA GLU A 180 13.05 -2.77 -12.50
C GLU A 180 14.46 -3.04 -12.02
N GLU A 181 14.84 -2.55 -10.85
CA GLU A 181 16.24 -2.67 -10.40
C GLU A 181 16.53 -4.07 -9.87
N MET A 182 15.64 -4.61 -9.03
CA MET A 182 15.87 -5.91 -8.42
C MET A 182 15.69 -7.07 -9.41
N GLU A 183 14.63 -7.09 -10.21
CA GLU A 183 14.45 -8.17 -11.21
C GLU A 183 15.56 -8.13 -12.26
N MET A 184 15.96 -6.95 -12.74
CA MET A 184 17.09 -6.82 -13.67
C MET A 184 18.39 -7.32 -13.04
N ALA A 185 18.67 -6.98 -11.76
CA ALA A 185 19.85 -7.46 -11.07
C ALA A 185 19.87 -9.00 -10.95
N LEU A 186 18.71 -9.61 -10.69
CA LEU A 186 18.55 -11.07 -10.63
C LEU A 186 18.74 -11.72 -12.01
N HIS A 187 18.17 -11.15 -13.07
CA HIS A 187 18.23 -11.70 -14.43
C HIS A 187 19.61 -11.53 -15.10
N MET A 188 20.23 -10.37 -14.92
CA MET A 188 21.50 -10.05 -15.59
C MET A 188 22.73 -10.52 -14.82
N HIS A 189 22.56 -11.11 -13.63
CA HIS A 189 23.64 -11.39 -12.68
C HIS A 189 24.55 -10.16 -12.47
N ALA A 190 23.95 -8.97 -12.49
CA ALA A 190 24.68 -7.71 -12.67
C ALA A 190 25.59 -7.36 -11.49
N ALA A 191 26.60 -6.54 -11.80
CA ALA A 191 27.66 -6.13 -10.89
C ALA A 191 27.17 -5.28 -9.70
N PRO A 192 27.96 -5.15 -8.62
CA PRO A 192 27.50 -4.80 -7.27
C PRO A 192 26.86 -3.44 -7.00
N GLY A 193 26.77 -2.56 -7.97
CA GLY A 193 26.32 -1.18 -7.79
C GLY A 193 24.80 -0.98 -7.70
N SER A 194 23.98 -2.01 -7.97
CA SER A 194 22.52 -1.87 -8.02
C SER A 194 21.81 -2.00 -6.68
N ALA A 195 22.47 -2.52 -5.64
CA ALA A 195 21.86 -2.64 -4.33
C ALA A 195 22.03 -1.32 -3.57
N GLN A 196 21.13 -0.37 -3.82
CA GLN A 196 21.05 0.81 -2.96
C GLN A 196 20.89 0.35 -1.51
N SER A 197 21.76 0.84 -0.63
CA SER A 197 21.59 0.68 0.81
C SER A 197 20.33 1.42 1.26
N GLN A 198 19.73 1.02 2.39
CA GLN A 198 18.57 1.71 2.96
C GLN A 198 18.82 3.22 3.15
N ASN A 199 20.04 3.62 3.50
CA ASN A 199 20.39 5.03 3.73
C ASN A 199 20.58 5.83 2.44
N THR A 200 20.46 5.18 1.29
CA THR A 200 20.68 5.78 -0.03
C THR A 200 19.43 5.71 -0.92
N CYS A 201 18.38 5.00 -0.51
CA CYS A 201 17.12 5.01 -1.25
C CYS A 201 16.25 6.21 -0.82
N GLU A 202 15.44 6.72 -1.75
CA GLU A 202 14.65 7.94 -1.53
C GLU A 202 13.62 7.79 -0.40
N LEU A 203 13.01 6.59 -0.25
CA LEU A 203 12.12 6.28 0.86
C LEU A 203 12.86 6.26 2.20
N GLY A 204 14.06 5.68 2.26
CA GLY A 204 14.86 5.62 3.48
C GLY A 204 15.29 7.00 3.97
N ASP A 205 15.73 7.87 3.06
CA ASP A 205 16.05 9.26 3.36
C ASP A 205 14.83 10.02 3.88
N TRP A 206 13.66 9.82 3.25
CA TRP A 206 12.41 10.42 3.72
C TRP A 206 12.00 9.93 5.11
N ILE A 207 12.05 8.62 5.38
CA ILE A 207 11.75 8.06 6.71
C ILE A 207 12.64 8.71 7.77
N ALA A 208 13.94 8.83 7.50
CA ALA A 208 14.90 9.37 8.46
C ALA A 208 14.76 10.88 8.69
N ARG A 209 14.50 11.66 7.65
CA ARG A 209 14.51 13.14 7.71
C ARG A 209 13.15 13.78 7.99
N VAL A 210 12.07 13.11 7.60
CA VAL A 210 10.70 13.65 7.69
C VAL A 210 9.80 12.69 8.45
N GLY A 211 9.75 11.41 8.04
CA GLY A 211 8.84 10.41 8.58
C GLY A 211 8.94 10.27 10.10
N LEU A 212 10.11 9.93 10.63
CA LEU A 212 10.30 9.73 12.08
C LEU A 212 10.31 11.03 12.89
N PRO A 213 10.93 12.14 12.44
CA PRO A 213 10.86 13.39 13.19
C PRO A 213 9.44 13.94 13.36
N ASP A 214 8.60 13.85 12.32
CA ASP A 214 7.27 14.46 12.32
C ASP A 214 6.17 13.48 12.77
N TYR A 215 6.35 12.17 12.54
CA TYR A 215 5.31 11.15 12.75
C TYR A 215 5.83 9.90 13.49
N GLY A 216 6.97 10.00 14.18
CA GLY A 216 7.61 8.88 14.85
C GLY A 216 6.84 8.34 16.06
N ASP A 217 5.81 9.04 16.53
CA ASP A 217 4.86 8.60 17.55
C ASP A 217 3.78 7.66 17.00
N LEU A 218 3.54 7.66 15.69
CA LEU A 218 2.66 6.70 15.04
C LEU A 218 3.32 5.32 14.99
N GLU A 219 2.66 4.30 15.58
CA GLU A 219 3.13 2.90 15.53
C GLU A 219 3.43 2.42 14.10
N PRO A 220 2.60 2.70 13.09
CA PRO A 220 2.88 2.29 11.71
C PRO A 220 4.15 2.91 11.14
N MET A 221 4.54 4.12 11.58
CA MET A 221 5.76 4.80 11.13
C MET A 221 7.02 4.13 11.71
N GLN A 222 6.99 3.81 13.01
CA GLN A 222 8.08 3.07 13.66
C GLN A 222 8.27 1.69 13.00
N LYS A 223 7.15 1.00 12.77
CA LYS A 223 7.16 -0.30 12.11
C LYS A 223 7.65 -0.21 10.66
N LEU A 224 7.28 0.85 9.93
CA LEU A 224 7.73 1.09 8.56
C LEU A 224 9.26 1.17 8.50
N GLN A 225 9.90 1.89 9.45
CA GLN A 225 11.36 1.96 9.52
C GLN A 225 11.98 0.57 9.68
N THR A 226 11.47 -0.23 10.62
CA THR A 226 11.99 -1.60 10.88
C THR A 226 11.79 -2.52 9.68
N VAL A 227 10.60 -2.55 9.09
CA VAL A 227 10.27 -3.42 7.95
C VAL A 227 11.08 -3.01 6.71
N HIS A 228 11.24 -1.71 6.46
CA HIS A 228 12.02 -1.21 5.34
C HIS A 228 13.52 -1.52 5.48
N HIS A 229 14.07 -1.51 6.70
CA HIS A 229 15.43 -1.99 6.96
C HIS A 229 15.57 -3.48 6.58
N ALA A 230 14.69 -4.32 7.14
CA ALA A 230 14.69 -5.76 6.87
C ALA A 230 14.52 -6.08 5.38
N PHE A 231 13.72 -5.28 4.67
CA PHE A 231 13.55 -5.40 3.21
C PHE A 231 14.89 -5.28 2.48
N HIS A 232 15.68 -4.22 2.76
CA HIS A 232 16.99 -4.02 2.14
C HIS A 232 18.00 -5.11 2.55
N GLU A 233 17.94 -5.62 3.79
CA GLU A 233 18.78 -6.74 4.22
C GLU A 233 18.49 -8.02 3.42
N GLN A 234 17.21 -8.33 3.19
CA GLN A 234 16.82 -9.50 2.38
C GLN A 234 17.19 -9.31 0.90
N ALA A 235 17.06 -8.10 0.36
CA ALA A 235 17.51 -7.78 -1.00
C ALA A 235 19.02 -8.01 -1.15
N ALA A 236 19.82 -7.47 -0.23
CA ALA A 236 21.27 -7.68 -0.21
C ALA A 236 21.64 -9.16 -0.06
N SER A 237 20.96 -9.89 0.82
CA SER A 237 21.14 -11.33 1.02
C SER A 237 20.82 -12.13 -0.24
N SER A 238 19.77 -11.76 -0.97
CA SER A 238 19.40 -12.42 -2.23
C SER A 238 20.47 -12.24 -3.31
N LEU A 239 20.99 -11.01 -3.45
CA LEU A 239 22.04 -10.69 -4.42
C LEU A 239 23.38 -11.34 -4.05
N ASP A 240 23.76 -11.34 -2.77
CA ASP A 240 24.97 -12.04 -2.29
C ASP A 240 24.87 -13.55 -2.53
N ALA A 241 23.73 -14.16 -2.21
CA ALA A 241 23.52 -15.58 -2.48
C ALA A 241 23.63 -15.89 -3.99
N LEU A 242 23.06 -15.04 -4.85
CA LEU A 242 23.15 -15.19 -6.30
C LEU A 242 24.60 -15.11 -6.81
N ARG A 243 25.37 -14.11 -6.36
CA ARG A 243 26.79 -13.94 -6.71
C ARG A 243 27.63 -15.17 -6.32
N ASN A 244 27.32 -15.75 -5.17
CA ASN A 244 27.97 -16.96 -4.67
C ASN A 244 27.37 -18.27 -5.23
N ARG A 245 26.53 -18.20 -6.27
CA ARG A 245 25.87 -19.36 -6.92
C ARG A 245 25.03 -20.21 -5.96
N ARG A 246 24.54 -19.63 -4.87
CA ARG A 246 23.63 -20.25 -3.89
C ARG A 246 22.17 -19.94 -4.27
N PHE A 247 21.72 -20.49 -5.40
CA PHE A 247 20.43 -20.13 -6.01
C PHE A 247 19.21 -20.35 -5.11
N GLN A 248 19.19 -21.44 -4.33
CA GLN A 248 18.10 -21.71 -3.40
C GLN A 248 17.99 -20.60 -2.33
N ASN A 249 19.12 -20.26 -1.70
CA ASN A 249 19.18 -19.19 -0.71
C ASN A 249 18.77 -17.83 -1.32
N SER A 250 19.17 -17.58 -2.56
CA SER A 250 18.81 -16.35 -3.29
C SER A 250 17.29 -16.25 -3.49
N ARG A 251 16.66 -17.36 -3.91
CA ARG A 251 15.21 -17.45 -4.10
C ARG A 251 14.44 -17.26 -2.80
N GLU A 252 14.89 -17.90 -1.72
CA GLU A 252 14.26 -17.76 -0.40
C GLU A 252 14.37 -16.33 0.14
N ALA A 253 15.55 -15.72 0.03
CA ALA A 253 15.75 -14.32 0.41
C ALA A 253 14.89 -13.37 -0.45
N TYR A 254 14.79 -13.62 -1.75
CA TYR A 254 13.92 -12.85 -2.64
C TYR A 254 12.44 -12.99 -2.27
N GLY A 255 11.98 -14.21 -1.96
CA GLY A 255 10.61 -14.45 -1.49
C GLY A 255 10.29 -13.63 -0.24
N ARG A 256 11.17 -13.65 0.78
CA ARG A 256 11.02 -12.83 1.99
C ARG A 256 11.07 -11.33 1.70
N MET A 257 11.93 -10.90 0.78
CA MET A 257 11.99 -9.51 0.33
C MET A 257 10.64 -9.06 -0.28
N LEU A 258 9.99 -9.89 -1.10
CA LEU A 258 8.68 -9.58 -1.67
C LEU A 258 7.57 -9.54 -0.60
N GLU A 259 7.63 -10.39 0.42
CA GLU A 259 6.70 -10.32 1.57
C GLU A 259 6.87 -9.00 2.33
N LEU A 260 8.11 -8.59 2.61
CA LEU A 260 8.42 -7.32 3.26
C LEU A 260 8.01 -6.12 2.40
N SER A 261 8.15 -6.21 1.07
CA SER A 261 7.70 -5.17 0.14
C SER A 261 6.20 -4.87 0.29
N ARG A 262 5.37 -5.91 0.39
CA ARG A 262 3.92 -5.75 0.62
C ARG A 262 3.64 -5.08 1.96
N GLU A 263 4.38 -5.43 3.00
CA GLU A 263 4.27 -4.79 4.32
C GLU A 263 4.70 -3.31 4.26
N VAL A 264 5.75 -2.95 3.51
CA VAL A 264 6.14 -1.55 3.28
C VAL A 264 4.98 -0.77 2.64
N ILE A 265 4.38 -1.29 1.57
CA ILE A 265 3.24 -0.66 0.88
C ILE A 265 2.03 -0.51 1.80
N TYR A 266 1.72 -1.54 2.58
CA TYR A 266 0.67 -1.51 3.59
C TYR A 266 0.91 -0.41 4.63
N LEU A 267 2.11 -0.35 5.22
CA LEU A 267 2.44 0.63 6.27
C LEU A 267 2.45 2.06 5.73
N LEU A 268 2.95 2.28 4.51
CA LEU A 268 2.85 3.59 3.85
C LEU A 268 1.40 4.03 3.63
N THR A 269 0.50 3.09 3.31
CA THR A 269 -0.94 3.36 3.16
C THR A 269 -1.58 3.64 4.53
N HIS A 270 -1.15 2.94 5.58
CA HIS A 270 -1.65 3.14 6.94
C HIS A 270 -1.25 4.48 7.53
N VAL A 271 0.02 4.89 7.36
CA VAL A 271 0.44 6.25 7.71
C VAL A 271 -0.40 7.27 6.96
N GLU A 272 -0.60 7.10 5.64
CA GLU A 272 -1.41 8.05 4.86
C GLU A 272 -2.85 8.15 5.38
N TRP A 273 -3.46 7.03 5.74
CA TRP A 273 -4.82 6.99 6.27
C TRP A 273 -4.93 7.74 7.61
N LEU A 274 -3.99 7.52 8.54
CA LEU A 274 -3.96 8.22 9.83
C LEU A 274 -3.81 9.73 9.65
N LEU A 275 -2.87 10.16 8.80
CA LEU A 275 -2.67 11.58 8.50
C LEU A 275 -3.90 12.22 7.86
N GLY A 276 -4.64 11.48 7.03
CA GLY A 276 -5.91 11.94 6.46
C GLY A 276 -7.01 12.13 7.51
N LEU A 277 -7.07 11.28 8.54
CA LEU A 277 -8.03 11.43 9.63
C LEU A 277 -7.74 12.66 10.50
N GLU A 278 -6.47 12.91 10.83
CA GLU A 278 -6.06 14.06 11.63
C GLU A 278 -6.43 15.39 10.96
N GLN A 279 -6.29 15.47 9.63
CA GLN A 279 -6.66 16.65 8.85
C GLN A 279 -8.16 16.93 8.96
N LEU A 280 -9.00 15.91 8.78
CA LEU A 280 -10.46 16.05 8.88
C LEU A 280 -10.90 16.47 10.29
N ALA A 281 -10.26 15.93 11.33
CA ALA A 281 -10.54 16.33 12.72
C ALA A 281 -10.14 17.79 13.01
N GLY A 282 -9.08 18.30 12.38
CA GLY A 282 -8.64 19.68 12.51
C GLY A 282 -9.58 20.69 11.82
N GLU A 283 -10.17 20.32 10.69
CA GLU A 283 -11.10 21.16 9.93
C GLU A 283 -12.44 21.37 10.66
N GLU A 284 -12.96 20.34 11.35
CA GLU A 284 -14.22 20.46 12.10
C GLU A 284 -14.13 21.43 13.30
N ILE A 285 -12.93 21.65 13.85
CA ILE A 285 -12.73 22.56 14.99
C ILE A 285 -12.65 24.03 14.52
N THR A 286 -12.29 24.27 13.26
CA THR A 286 -12.04 25.63 12.73
C THR A 286 -13.22 26.25 11.99
N ASN A 287 -14.28 25.48 11.68
CA ASN A 287 -15.55 25.96 11.13
C ASN A 287 -16.71 25.78 12.14
N PRO A 288 -16.82 26.63 13.19
CA PRO A 288 -17.97 26.66 14.10
C PRO A 288 -19.24 27.23 13.47
#